data_AF-A0AAV9QC87-F1
#
_entry.id   AF-A0AAV9QC87-F1
#
_cell.length_a   1.000
_cell.length_b   1.000
_cell.length_c   1.000
_cell.angle_alpha   90.00
_cell.angle_beta   90.00
_cell.angle_gamma   90.00
#
_symmetry.space_group_name_H-M   'P 1'
#
loop_
_entity.id
_entity.type
_entity.pdbx_description
1 polymer ?
#
loop_
_entity_poly.entity_id
_entity_poly.type
_entity_poly.pdbx_seq_one_letter_code
_entity_poly.pdbx_strand_id
1 'polypeptide(L)'
;MGGPLVAITELSTSSSITALYYPSPKNGTPGIQLLHHFCTNWDAIFRMPGRDELVSLSQSNSLIRNTILAITACHLRHVSPGILQHRIAEHFYQSLAIQDFQTALETPGKSLGQQGVNALLLAALLLNMIAFTLPHQDNGVEEDPKSSWVFSVREDGLGWLALQAGLRPLLISLSAYLDKTVAFLDPVMFGHGKAGWREIRKFQSLGIVPESWIRAFKLKNDSFSCESNASTSNAEDQNDADVFGPATIALAYLRSIHPPRSTILLNWVFLTKIHGDLKALLYDRDERALWLLGYWLGLMCRYEGIWWCERRVRRDYEAVRMRLHELHLGERAGVDGLYWRDMMQELEHAPVLVLT
;
A
#
# COMPACT_ATOMS: atom_id res chain seq x y z
N MET A 1 -53.55 12.91 -1.22
CA MET A 1 -52.70 11.70 -1.20
C MET A 1 -51.28 12.14 -0.90
N GLY A 2 -50.91 12.10 0.38
CA GLY A 2 -49.57 12.47 0.87
C GLY A 2 -48.80 11.20 1.22
N GLY A 3 -47.63 11.04 0.63
CA GLY A 3 -46.66 10.01 1.01
C GLY A 3 -45.90 10.42 2.28
N PRO A 4 -45.36 9.48 3.07
CA PRO A 4 -44.85 9.78 4.39
C PRO A 4 -43.49 10.47 4.31
N LEU A 5 -43.40 11.65 4.93
CA LEU A 5 -42.15 12.22 5.43
C LEU A 5 -41.57 11.20 6.43
N VAL A 6 -40.52 10.49 6.03
CA VAL A 6 -39.69 9.75 6.99
C VAL A 6 -38.90 10.77 7.80
N ALA A 7 -39.15 10.74 9.10
CA ALA A 7 -38.73 11.71 10.09
C ALA A 7 -37.20 11.83 10.20
N ILE A 8 -36.69 13.06 10.15
CA ILE A 8 -35.28 13.45 10.34
C ILE A 8 -34.91 13.43 11.85
N THR A 9 -35.49 12.53 12.65
CA THR A 9 -35.53 12.68 14.12
C THR A 9 -34.96 11.51 14.92
N GLU A 10 -34.05 10.70 14.37
CA GLU A 10 -33.37 9.64 15.12
C GLU A 10 -31.85 9.56 14.91
N LEU A 11 -31.16 10.71 14.93
CA LEU A 11 -29.70 10.79 15.09
C LEU A 11 -29.26 11.42 16.41
N SER A 12 -30.18 11.61 17.35
CA SER A 12 -29.93 12.23 18.66
C SER A 12 -29.57 11.25 19.79
N THR A 13 -29.32 9.97 19.52
CA THR A 13 -29.01 8.96 20.57
C THR A 13 -27.59 8.41 20.56
N SER A 14 -26.64 9.06 19.86
CA SER A 14 -25.21 8.92 20.16
C SER A 14 -24.65 10.26 20.63
N SER A 15 -24.70 10.50 21.93
CA SER A 15 -24.28 11.72 22.63
C SER A 15 -22.76 12.00 22.59
N SER A 16 -22.01 11.34 21.71
CA SER A 16 -20.55 11.50 21.59
C SER A 16 -20.09 12.22 20.31
N ILE A 17 -20.99 12.49 19.34
CA ILE A 17 -20.62 13.11 18.06
C ILE A 17 -20.84 14.64 18.05
N THR A 18 -21.59 15.18 19.03
CA THR A 18 -22.21 16.51 18.96
C THR A 18 -21.30 17.71 19.32
N ALA A 19 -19.99 17.56 19.50
CA ALA A 19 -19.15 18.68 19.99
C ALA A 19 -17.76 18.82 19.34
N LEU A 20 -17.50 18.18 18.20
CA LEU A 20 -16.24 18.39 17.47
C LEU A 20 -16.46 19.39 16.33
N TYR A 21 -15.77 20.53 16.39
CA TYR A 21 -15.73 21.48 15.27
C TYR A 21 -14.87 20.88 14.15
N TYR A 22 -15.51 20.35 13.12
CA TYR A 22 -14.82 19.83 11.94
C TYR A 22 -14.65 20.95 10.92
N PRO A 23 -13.43 21.25 10.46
CA PRO A 23 -13.27 22.07 9.26
C PRO A 23 -14.02 21.39 8.11
N SER A 24 -14.87 22.15 7.42
CA SER A 24 -15.76 21.64 6.38
C SER A 24 -15.38 22.25 5.02
N PRO A 25 -15.27 21.43 3.95
CA PRO A 25 -14.93 21.93 2.64
C PRO A 25 -16.06 22.80 2.08
N LYS A 26 -15.73 24.01 1.62
CA LYS A 26 -16.68 24.84 0.87
C LYS A 26 -17.02 24.12 -0.45
N ASN A 27 -18.30 23.92 -0.73
CA ASN A 27 -18.81 23.17 -1.90
C ASN A 27 -18.34 21.70 -1.98
N GLY A 28 -17.75 21.16 -0.92
CA GLY A 28 -17.45 19.74 -0.81
C GLY A 28 -18.53 18.99 -0.05
N THR A 29 -18.43 17.67 -0.06
CA THR A 29 -19.23 16.80 0.80
C THR A 29 -19.01 17.17 2.26
N PRO A 30 -20.05 17.50 3.03
CA PRO A 30 -19.90 17.90 4.43
C PRO A 30 -19.27 16.80 5.28
N GLY A 31 -18.41 17.18 6.24
CA GLY A 31 -17.74 16.24 7.14
C GLY A 31 -18.71 15.30 7.89
N ILE A 32 -19.90 15.78 8.27
CA ILE A 32 -20.93 14.95 8.91
C ILE A 32 -21.45 13.83 7.99
N GLN A 33 -21.58 14.09 6.68
CA GLN A 33 -21.99 13.07 5.71
C GLN A 33 -20.87 12.04 5.52
N LEU A 34 -19.61 12.49 5.51
CA LEU A 34 -18.46 11.58 5.48
C LEU A 34 -18.44 10.69 6.73
N LEU A 35 -18.58 11.26 7.93
CA LEU A 35 -18.61 10.49 9.18
C LEU A 35 -19.76 9.47 9.19
N HIS A 36 -20.94 9.86 8.71
CA HIS A 36 -22.06 8.93 8.55
C HIS A 36 -21.70 7.78 7.60
N HIS A 37 -21.14 8.10 6.42
CA HIS A 37 -20.69 7.10 5.45
C HIS A 37 -19.64 6.16 6.04
N PHE A 38 -18.66 6.71 6.73
CA PHE A 38 -17.61 5.97 7.44
C PHE A 38 -18.18 4.98 8.47
N CYS A 39 -19.08 5.44 9.34
CA CYS A 39 -19.67 4.61 10.39
C CYS A 39 -20.54 3.48 9.83
N THR A 40 -21.22 3.72 8.71
CA THR A 40 -22.16 2.79 8.07
C THR A 40 -21.49 1.83 7.09
N ASN A 41 -20.35 2.19 6.51
CA ASN A 41 -19.69 1.43 5.44
C ASN A 41 -18.25 1.01 5.80
N TRP A 42 -17.94 0.86 7.08
CA TRP A 42 -16.60 0.50 7.57
C TRP A 42 -15.96 -0.67 6.80
N ASP A 43 -16.70 -1.79 6.68
CA ASP A 43 -16.20 -3.00 6.02
C ASP A 43 -16.00 -2.79 4.51
N ALA A 44 -16.75 -1.91 3.87
CA ALA A 44 -16.55 -1.59 2.46
C ALA A 44 -15.31 -0.70 2.26
N ILE A 45 -15.07 0.25 3.18
CA ILE A 45 -13.99 1.22 3.09
C ILE A 45 -12.64 0.57 3.41
N PHE A 46 -12.51 -0.09 4.57
CA PHE A 46 -11.22 -0.54 5.08
C PHE A 46 -10.99 -2.05 5.03
N ARG A 47 -12.04 -2.86 5.20
CA ARG A 47 -11.92 -4.33 5.36
C ARG A 47 -10.90 -4.75 6.42
N MET A 48 -10.78 -3.98 7.50
CA MET A 48 -9.84 -4.23 8.60
C MET A 48 -10.59 -4.31 9.94
N PRO A 49 -10.04 -5.00 10.96
CA PRO A 49 -10.75 -5.25 12.21
C PRO A 49 -10.80 -4.06 13.18
N GLY A 50 -9.83 -3.13 13.14
CA GLY A 50 -9.64 -2.06 14.14
C GLY A 50 -10.62 -0.89 14.07
N ARG A 51 -11.93 -1.15 13.95
CA ARG A 51 -12.97 -0.12 13.85
C ARG A 51 -12.99 0.81 15.04
N ASP A 52 -13.09 0.23 16.23
CA ASP A 52 -13.34 0.99 17.44
C ASP A 52 -12.10 1.81 17.84
N GLU A 53 -10.90 1.28 17.61
CA GLU A 53 -9.64 2.02 17.79
C GLU A 53 -9.53 3.22 16.85
N LEU A 54 -9.84 3.06 15.55
CA LEU A 54 -9.79 4.16 14.59
C LEU A 54 -10.85 5.24 14.90
N VAL A 55 -12.06 4.83 15.28
CA VAL A 55 -13.12 5.76 15.70
C VAL A 55 -12.65 6.58 16.90
N SER A 56 -12.16 5.92 17.95
CA SER A 56 -11.66 6.58 19.17
C SER A 56 -10.51 7.55 18.88
N LEU A 57 -9.54 7.14 18.06
CA LEU A 57 -8.42 8.00 17.68
C LEU A 57 -8.85 9.19 16.83
N SER A 58 -9.82 9.03 15.94
CA SER A 58 -10.34 10.13 15.11
C SER A 58 -10.98 11.26 15.93
N GLN A 59 -11.51 10.93 17.12
CA GLN A 59 -12.11 11.93 18.00
C GLN A 59 -11.04 12.81 18.67
N SER A 60 -9.87 12.25 18.96
CA SER A 60 -8.82 12.91 19.75
C SER A 60 -7.63 13.40 18.92
N ASN A 61 -7.43 12.90 17.70
CA ASN A 61 -6.26 13.18 16.88
C ASN A 61 -6.65 13.72 15.48
N SER A 62 -6.22 14.95 15.15
CA SER A 62 -6.56 15.60 13.89
C SER A 62 -5.98 14.92 12.66
N LEU A 63 -4.73 14.43 12.75
CA LEU A 63 -4.08 13.70 11.68
C LEU A 63 -4.89 12.46 11.27
N ILE A 64 -5.26 11.63 12.26
CA ILE A 64 -6.06 10.42 12.02
C ILE A 64 -7.44 10.78 11.47
N ARG A 65 -8.10 11.77 12.06
CA ARG A 65 -9.41 12.23 11.61
C ARG A 65 -9.41 12.70 10.16
N ASN A 66 -8.49 13.60 9.81
CA ASN A 66 -8.39 14.16 8.47
C ASN A 66 -8.05 13.05 7.46
N THR A 67 -7.18 12.10 7.83
CA THR A 67 -6.85 10.94 6.99
C THR A 67 -8.07 10.05 6.74
N ILE A 68 -8.86 9.73 7.77
CA ILE A 68 -10.08 8.93 7.64
C ILE A 68 -11.11 9.64 6.75
N LEU A 69 -11.31 10.95 6.93
CA LEU A 69 -12.24 11.73 6.12
C LEU A 69 -11.79 11.79 4.65
N ALA A 70 -10.48 11.91 4.40
CA ALA A 70 -9.93 11.85 3.04
C ALA A 70 -10.18 10.48 2.38
N ILE A 71 -9.92 9.37 3.08
CA ILE A 71 -10.21 8.00 2.58
C ILE A 71 -11.71 7.82 2.33
N THR A 72 -12.54 8.32 3.24
CA THR A 72 -13.99 8.19 3.15
C THR A 72 -14.55 8.96 1.95
N ALA A 73 -14.06 10.19 1.72
CA ALA A 73 -14.42 10.97 0.55
C ALA A 73 -13.91 10.32 -0.75
N CYS A 74 -12.72 9.73 -0.73
CA CYS A 74 -12.15 8.96 -1.85
C CYS A 74 -13.02 7.74 -2.18
N HIS A 75 -13.46 6.98 -1.16
CA HIS A 75 -14.39 5.86 -1.33
C HIS A 75 -15.73 6.34 -1.88
N LEU A 76 -16.30 7.44 -1.39
CA LEU A 76 -17.53 8.01 -1.93
C LEU A 76 -17.40 8.37 -3.41
N ARG A 77 -16.27 8.98 -3.81
CA ARG A 77 -15.98 9.24 -5.22
C ARG A 77 -15.88 7.95 -6.04
N HIS A 78 -15.43 6.85 -5.45
CA HIS A 78 -15.39 5.54 -6.10
C HIS A 78 -16.80 4.95 -6.32
N VAL A 79 -17.65 4.95 -5.29
CA VAL A 79 -19.01 4.35 -5.39
C VAL A 79 -20.02 5.26 -6.08
N SER A 80 -19.78 6.56 -6.10
CA SER A 80 -20.61 7.58 -6.74
C SER A 80 -19.76 8.46 -7.68
N PRO A 81 -19.28 7.90 -8.81
CA PRO A 81 -18.44 8.62 -9.75
C PRO A 81 -19.18 9.82 -10.38
N GLY A 82 -18.42 10.85 -10.79
CA GLY A 82 -18.96 12.06 -11.41
C GLY A 82 -19.46 13.14 -10.44
N ILE A 83 -19.60 12.85 -9.14
CA ILE A 83 -20.00 13.84 -8.14
C ILE A 83 -18.78 14.67 -7.69
N LEU A 84 -18.72 15.93 -8.15
CA LEU A 84 -17.60 16.84 -7.90
C LEU A 84 -17.38 17.12 -6.40
N GLN A 85 -18.44 17.16 -5.61
CA GLN A 85 -18.40 17.45 -4.18
C GLN A 85 -17.59 16.41 -3.40
N HIS A 86 -17.58 15.14 -3.84
CA HIS A 86 -16.76 14.09 -3.23
C HIS A 86 -15.28 14.34 -3.52
N ARG A 87 -14.93 14.72 -4.75
CA ARG A 87 -13.57 15.06 -5.17
C ARG A 87 -13.04 16.29 -4.41
N ILE A 88 -13.86 17.32 -4.24
CA ILE A 88 -13.49 18.52 -3.47
C ILE A 88 -13.22 18.15 -2.01
N ALA A 89 -14.10 17.35 -1.39
CA ALA A 89 -13.92 16.93 0.00
C ALA A 89 -12.67 16.07 0.21
N GLU A 90 -12.39 15.14 -0.71
CA GLU A 90 -11.18 14.33 -0.69
C GLU A 90 -9.93 15.21 -0.69
N HIS A 91 -9.79 16.10 -1.67
CA HIS A 91 -8.61 16.98 -1.75
C HIS A 91 -8.50 17.91 -0.53
N PHE A 92 -9.62 18.41 0.00
CA PHE A 92 -9.61 19.24 1.19
C PHE A 92 -9.07 18.49 2.41
N TYR A 93 -9.64 17.32 2.75
CA TYR A 93 -9.19 16.55 3.91
C TYR A 93 -7.82 15.91 3.70
N GLN A 94 -7.48 15.54 2.47
CA GLN A 94 -6.14 15.08 2.13
C GLN A 94 -5.11 16.19 2.38
N SER A 95 -5.41 17.44 2.00
CA SER A 95 -4.52 18.58 2.25
C SER A 95 -4.31 18.82 3.74
N LEU A 96 -5.38 18.76 4.54
CA LEU A 96 -5.29 18.87 6.01
C LEU A 96 -4.50 17.71 6.63
N ALA A 97 -4.72 16.48 6.16
CA ALA A 97 -3.99 15.31 6.63
C ALA A 97 -2.49 15.42 6.32
N ILE A 98 -2.13 15.90 5.13
CA ILE A 98 -0.73 16.12 4.74
C ILE A 98 -0.07 17.19 5.62
N GLN A 99 -0.76 18.30 5.91
CA GLN A 99 -0.25 19.36 6.78
C GLN A 99 -0.01 18.86 8.21
N ASP A 100 -0.98 18.12 8.78
CA ASP A 100 -0.84 17.49 10.09
C ASP A 100 0.31 16.46 10.10
N PHE A 101 0.46 15.70 9.01
CA PHE A 101 1.50 14.69 8.85
C PHE A 101 2.90 15.33 8.80
N GLN A 102 3.06 16.41 8.03
CA GLN A 102 4.30 17.19 7.96
C GLN A 102 4.67 17.78 9.32
N THR A 103 3.70 18.37 10.02
CA THR A 103 3.90 18.89 11.38
C THR A 103 4.38 17.80 12.34
N ALA A 104 3.78 16.61 12.26
CA ALA A 104 4.19 15.46 13.07
C ALA A 104 5.59 14.94 12.71
N LEU A 105 6.00 14.98 11.44
CA LEU A 105 7.35 14.61 10.99
C LEU A 105 8.42 15.59 11.48
N GLU A 106 8.11 16.89 11.52
CA GLU A 106 9.02 17.94 12.00
C GLU A 106 9.14 17.94 13.53
N THR A 107 8.18 17.34 14.23
CA THR A 107 8.18 17.24 15.68
C THR A 107 9.17 16.16 16.15
N PRO A 108 10.13 16.49 17.05
CA PRO A 108 11.05 15.49 17.60
C PRO A 108 10.30 14.32 18.25
N GLY A 109 10.73 13.08 17.98
CA GLY A 109 10.03 11.87 18.46
C GLY A 109 9.79 11.83 19.98
N LYS A 110 10.70 12.41 20.77
CA LYS A 110 10.54 12.55 22.24
C LYS A 110 9.32 13.42 22.62
N SER A 111 9.09 14.50 21.88
CA SER A 111 7.95 15.41 22.08
C SER A 111 6.66 14.82 21.53
N LEU A 112 6.75 14.10 20.40
CA LEU A 112 5.61 13.42 19.78
C LEU A 112 5.08 12.28 20.68
N GLY A 113 5.99 11.62 21.40
CA GLY A 113 5.67 10.53 22.32
C GLY A 113 5.11 9.28 21.63
N GLN A 114 4.79 8.25 22.41
CA GLN A 114 4.31 6.97 21.86
C GLN A 114 2.99 7.12 21.09
N GLN A 115 2.05 7.89 21.62
CA GLN A 115 0.73 8.07 20.99
C GLN A 115 0.83 8.83 19.66
N GLY A 116 1.67 9.87 19.60
CA GLY A 116 1.88 10.61 18.36
C GLY A 116 2.62 9.77 17.32
N VAL A 117 3.60 8.95 17.71
CA VAL A 117 4.26 8.00 16.80
C VAL A 117 3.29 6.94 16.27
N ASN A 118 2.43 6.40 17.14
CA ASN A 118 1.36 5.49 16.73
C ASN A 118 0.44 6.13 15.68
N ALA A 119 0.02 7.37 15.91
CA ALA A 119 -0.83 8.11 14.98
C ALA A 119 -0.10 8.43 13.67
N LEU A 120 1.16 8.83 13.73
CA LEU A 120 1.99 9.13 12.55
C LEU A 120 2.17 7.90 11.67
N LEU A 121 2.52 6.75 12.24
CA LEU A 121 2.65 5.52 11.48
C LEU A 121 1.30 5.03 10.96
N LEU A 122 0.24 5.04 11.76
CA LEU A 122 -1.11 4.71 11.27
C LEU A 122 -1.54 5.61 10.11
N ALA A 123 -1.29 6.92 10.19
CA ALA A 123 -1.60 7.85 9.12
C ALA A 123 -0.77 7.58 7.86
N ALA A 124 0.53 7.29 7.98
CA ALA A 124 1.39 6.95 6.83
C ALA A 124 0.82 5.74 6.07
N LEU A 125 0.41 4.73 6.81
CA LEU A 125 -0.20 3.51 6.33
C LEU A 125 -1.54 3.80 5.61
N LEU A 126 -2.42 4.57 6.23
CA LEU A 126 -3.72 4.94 5.65
C LEU A 126 -3.59 5.86 4.42
N LEU A 127 -2.67 6.84 4.45
CA LEU A 127 -2.37 7.72 3.31
C LEU A 127 -1.84 6.93 2.10
N ASN A 128 -1.15 5.82 2.33
CA ASN A 128 -0.74 4.93 1.24
C ASN A 128 -1.92 4.27 0.52
N MET A 129 -3.05 4.02 1.19
CA MET A 129 -4.27 3.55 0.52
C MET A 129 -4.79 4.60 -0.48
N ILE A 130 -4.79 5.88 -0.09
CA ILE A 130 -5.19 6.99 -0.98
C ILE A 130 -4.20 7.11 -2.13
N ALA A 131 -2.89 7.14 -1.83
CA ALA A 131 -1.85 7.28 -2.85
C ALA A 131 -1.90 6.15 -3.89
N PHE A 132 -2.25 4.94 -3.46
CA PHE A 132 -2.38 3.78 -4.33
C PHE A 132 -3.69 3.77 -5.13
N THR A 133 -4.70 4.55 -4.74
CA THR A 133 -5.96 4.62 -5.49
C THR A 133 -5.72 5.21 -6.88
N LEU A 134 -6.30 4.58 -7.89
CA LEU A 134 -6.34 5.11 -9.25
C LEU A 134 -7.72 5.73 -9.52
N PRO A 135 -7.80 7.06 -9.76
CA PRO A 135 -9.07 7.73 -10.00
C PRO A 135 -9.82 7.16 -11.21
N HIS A 136 -11.15 7.10 -11.12
CA HIS A 136 -11.97 6.78 -12.30
C HIS A 136 -11.74 7.83 -13.39
N GLN A 137 -11.57 7.37 -14.62
CA GLN A 137 -11.70 8.26 -15.77
C GLN A 137 -13.19 8.62 -15.90
N ASP A 138 -13.51 9.91 -16.04
CA ASP A 138 -14.90 10.39 -16.08
C ASP A 138 -15.69 9.86 -17.31
N ASN A 139 -15.02 9.10 -18.19
CA ASN A 139 -15.50 8.70 -19.51
C ASN A 139 -15.96 7.23 -19.58
N GLY A 140 -15.81 6.46 -18.49
CA GLY A 140 -16.21 5.04 -18.44
C GLY A 140 -15.41 4.08 -19.32
N VAL A 141 -14.32 4.53 -19.95
CA VAL A 141 -13.43 3.71 -20.77
C VAL A 141 -12.57 2.83 -19.86
N GLU A 142 -12.41 1.57 -20.26
CA GLU A 142 -11.49 0.63 -19.61
C GLU A 142 -10.08 1.23 -19.55
N GLU A 143 -9.36 1.02 -18.45
CA GLU A 143 -8.06 1.63 -18.26
C GLU A 143 -7.04 1.02 -19.21
N ASP A 144 -6.59 1.79 -20.20
CA ASP A 144 -5.54 1.38 -21.13
C ASP A 144 -4.23 1.07 -20.38
N PRO A 145 -3.71 -0.17 -20.43
CA PRO A 145 -2.42 -0.52 -19.83
C PRO A 145 -1.27 0.36 -20.32
N LYS A 146 -1.32 0.87 -21.55
CA LYS A 146 -0.30 1.77 -22.10
C LYS A 146 -0.29 3.15 -21.44
N SER A 147 -1.34 3.49 -20.68
CA SER A 147 -1.37 4.70 -19.84
C SER A 147 -0.58 4.53 -18.53
N SER A 148 -0.03 3.34 -18.25
CA SER A 148 0.75 3.07 -17.05
C SER A 148 2.10 3.80 -17.07
N TRP A 149 2.69 3.94 -15.88
CA TRP A 149 4.03 4.51 -15.68
C TRP A 149 5.13 3.75 -16.43
N VAL A 150 4.89 2.45 -16.72
CA VAL A 150 5.80 1.58 -17.46
C VAL A 150 6.11 2.13 -18.85
N PHE A 151 5.11 2.69 -19.52
CA PHE A 151 5.22 3.26 -20.88
C PHE A 151 5.29 4.79 -20.89
N SER A 152 5.13 5.42 -19.73
CA SER A 152 5.18 6.88 -19.59
C SER A 152 6.62 7.35 -19.55
N VAL A 153 6.91 8.43 -20.28
CA VAL A 153 8.18 9.17 -20.18
C VAL A 153 8.25 10.10 -18.97
N ARG A 154 7.14 10.27 -18.24
CA ARG A 154 7.09 11.18 -17.10
C ARG A 154 7.88 10.63 -15.92
N GLU A 155 8.71 11.48 -15.34
CA GLU A 155 9.51 11.17 -14.15
C GLU A 155 8.65 10.95 -12.88
N ASP A 156 7.39 11.38 -12.88
CA ASP A 156 6.47 11.22 -11.74
C ASP A 156 5.56 9.98 -11.83
N GLY A 157 5.77 9.10 -12.82
CA GLY A 157 4.91 7.92 -13.04
C GLY A 157 4.81 6.98 -11.84
N LEU A 158 5.89 6.86 -11.06
CA LEU A 158 5.95 6.11 -9.81
C LEU A 158 5.70 7.00 -8.57
N GLY A 159 5.10 8.18 -8.73
CA GLY A 159 4.85 9.12 -7.63
C GLY A 159 4.02 8.53 -6.49
N TRP A 160 3.13 7.57 -6.78
CA TRP A 160 2.38 6.83 -5.76
C TRP A 160 3.29 6.01 -4.83
N LEU A 161 4.45 5.55 -5.31
CA LEU A 161 5.44 4.81 -4.55
C LEU A 161 6.34 5.74 -3.71
N ALA A 162 6.34 7.05 -3.99
CA ALA A 162 7.16 8.01 -3.25
C ALA A 162 6.80 8.05 -1.76
N LEU A 163 5.52 7.92 -1.40
CA LEU A 163 5.08 7.85 0.00
C LEU A 163 5.63 6.59 0.69
N GLN A 164 5.68 5.45 -0.01
CA GLN A 164 6.27 4.21 0.52
C GLN A 164 7.78 4.34 0.74
N ALA A 165 8.48 5.03 -0.15
CA ALA A 165 9.91 5.26 -0.02
C ALA A 165 10.27 6.06 1.26
N GLY A 166 9.34 6.87 1.78
CA GLY A 166 9.49 7.60 3.04
C GLY A 166 9.29 6.75 4.31
N LEU A 167 8.70 5.55 4.19
CA LEU A 167 8.37 4.73 5.37
C LEU A 167 9.61 4.13 6.03
N ARG A 168 10.58 3.63 5.26
CA ARG A 168 11.82 3.07 5.83
C ARG A 168 12.61 4.08 6.68
N PRO A 169 12.98 5.28 6.18
CA PRO A 169 13.70 6.26 7.00
C PRO A 169 12.88 6.70 8.22
N LEU A 170 11.55 6.78 8.10
CA LEU A 170 10.66 7.03 9.23
C LEU A 170 10.72 5.94 10.30
N LEU A 171 10.72 4.66 9.90
CA LEU A 171 10.87 3.55 10.85
C LEU A 171 12.23 3.59 11.55
N ILE A 172 13.31 3.90 10.82
CA ILE A 172 14.66 4.04 11.39
C ILE A 172 14.71 5.16 12.43
N SER A 173 14.16 6.34 12.10
CA SER A 173 14.19 7.50 13.01
C SER A 173 13.33 7.29 14.26
N LEU A 174 12.33 6.41 14.19
CA LEU A 174 11.40 6.10 15.29
C LEU A 174 11.69 4.75 15.96
N SER A 175 12.89 4.17 15.75
CA SER A 175 13.29 2.85 16.23
C SER A 175 12.95 2.58 17.71
N ALA A 176 13.18 3.56 18.59
CA ALA A 176 12.89 3.47 20.03
C ALA A 176 11.41 3.25 20.39
N TYR A 177 10.49 3.53 19.46
CA TYR A 177 9.04 3.40 19.66
C TYR A 177 8.44 2.21 18.90
N LEU A 178 9.21 1.56 18.02
CA LEU A 178 8.67 0.63 17.03
C LEU A 178 7.98 -0.58 17.66
N ASP A 179 8.56 -1.21 18.68
CA ASP A 179 7.99 -2.44 19.25
C ASP A 179 6.60 -2.20 19.86
N LYS A 180 6.44 -1.08 20.58
CA LYS A 180 5.15 -0.66 21.13
C LYS A 180 4.18 -0.22 20.03
N THR A 181 4.68 0.40 18.98
CA THR A 181 3.86 0.82 17.84
C THR A 181 3.34 -0.38 17.06
N VAL A 182 4.18 -1.38 16.80
CA VAL A 182 3.79 -2.65 16.17
C VAL A 182 2.78 -3.37 17.05
N ALA A 183 2.98 -3.41 18.38
CA ALA A 183 2.02 -4.00 19.30
C ALA A 183 0.65 -3.30 19.29
N PHE A 184 0.63 -1.99 19.05
CA PHE A 184 -0.59 -1.20 18.88
C PHE A 184 -1.26 -1.43 17.51
N LEU A 185 -0.49 -1.44 16.42
CA LEU A 185 -1.01 -1.53 15.07
C LEU A 185 -1.42 -2.95 14.65
N ASP A 186 -0.75 -3.99 15.15
CA ASP A 186 -1.07 -5.40 14.84
C ASP A 186 -2.57 -5.72 15.03
N PRO A 187 -3.19 -5.48 16.21
CA PRO A 187 -4.61 -5.77 16.39
C PRO A 187 -5.51 -4.88 15.54
N VAL A 188 -5.12 -3.63 15.30
CA VAL A 188 -5.87 -2.69 14.46
C VAL A 188 -5.94 -3.18 13.00
N MET A 189 -4.82 -3.69 12.47
CA MET A 189 -4.69 -4.09 11.07
C MET A 189 -5.09 -5.55 10.82
N PHE A 190 -4.78 -6.45 11.75
CA PHE A 190 -4.93 -7.91 11.55
C PHE A 190 -5.90 -8.58 12.51
N GLY A 191 -6.21 -7.92 13.64
CA GLY A 191 -7.11 -8.40 14.68
C GLY A 191 -6.36 -8.93 15.89
N HIS A 192 -7.02 -8.93 17.05
CA HIS A 192 -6.43 -9.40 18.30
C HIS A 192 -5.94 -10.85 18.19
N GLY A 193 -4.75 -11.12 18.76
CA GLY A 193 -4.14 -12.44 18.77
C GLY A 193 -3.45 -12.85 17.46
N LYS A 194 -3.49 -12.02 16.41
CA LYS A 194 -2.72 -12.26 15.17
C LYS A 194 -1.41 -11.48 15.20
N ALA A 195 -0.30 -12.17 14.93
CA ALA A 195 1.03 -11.59 14.92
C ALA A 195 1.45 -11.12 13.51
N GLY A 196 0.62 -10.35 12.81
CA GLY A 196 0.81 -10.03 11.39
C GLY A 196 2.21 -9.50 11.05
N TRP A 197 2.61 -8.34 11.56
CA TRP A 197 3.94 -7.78 11.26
C TRP A 197 5.08 -8.40 12.08
N ARG A 198 4.77 -9.07 13.20
CA ARG A 198 5.77 -9.81 13.99
C ARG A 198 6.22 -11.09 13.31
N GLU A 199 5.32 -11.82 12.65
CA GLU A 199 5.68 -12.98 11.83
C GLU A 199 6.53 -12.55 10.63
N ILE A 200 6.26 -11.37 10.05
CA ILE A 200 7.04 -10.82 8.94
C ILE A 200 8.54 -10.66 9.25
N ARG A 201 8.91 -10.31 10.50
CA ARG A 201 10.32 -10.17 10.88
C ARG A 201 11.10 -11.48 10.85
N LYS A 202 10.42 -12.64 10.76
CA LYS A 202 11.05 -13.97 10.75
C LYS A 202 11.53 -14.39 9.35
N PHE A 203 11.14 -13.69 8.28
CA PHE A 203 11.52 -14.06 6.91
C PHE A 203 12.84 -13.41 6.51
N GLN A 204 13.94 -14.11 6.78
CA GLN A 204 15.30 -13.71 6.39
C GLN A 204 16.05 -14.82 5.63
N SER A 205 15.37 -15.91 5.31
CA SER A 205 15.99 -17.09 4.68
C SER A 205 15.57 -17.23 3.22
N LEU A 206 16.54 -17.57 2.38
CA LEU A 206 16.30 -17.97 0.99
C LEU A 206 15.61 -19.33 0.85
N GLY A 207 15.43 -20.10 1.94
CA GLY A 207 14.85 -21.45 1.87
C GLY A 207 13.42 -21.51 1.32
N ILE A 208 12.70 -20.40 1.31
CA ILE A 208 11.35 -20.29 0.71
C ILE A 208 11.36 -19.72 -0.72
N VAL A 209 12.51 -19.21 -1.18
CA VAL A 209 12.65 -18.55 -2.46
C VAL A 209 12.89 -19.62 -3.54
N PRO A 210 12.13 -19.61 -4.65
CA PRO A 210 12.37 -20.53 -5.77
C PRO A 210 13.79 -20.43 -6.32
N GLU A 211 14.38 -21.57 -6.69
CA GLU A 211 15.73 -21.64 -7.25
C GLU A 211 15.88 -20.81 -8.53
N SER A 212 14.84 -20.75 -9.37
CA SER A 212 14.77 -19.88 -10.55
C SER A 212 15.00 -18.41 -10.18
N TRP A 213 14.41 -17.93 -9.09
CA TRP A 213 14.54 -16.56 -8.62
C TRP A 213 15.91 -16.31 -8.00
N ILE A 214 16.41 -17.24 -7.17
CA ILE A 214 17.77 -17.15 -6.59
C ILE A 214 18.80 -16.93 -7.68
N ARG A 215 18.70 -17.66 -8.79
CA ARG A 215 19.61 -17.52 -9.93
C ARG A 215 19.40 -16.22 -10.71
N ALA A 216 18.16 -15.89 -11.05
CA ALA A 216 17.85 -14.70 -11.85
C ALA A 216 18.22 -13.39 -11.14
N PHE A 217 18.03 -13.33 -9.82
CA PHE A 217 18.41 -12.20 -8.99
C PHE A 217 19.81 -12.32 -8.38
N LYS A 218 20.57 -13.38 -8.73
CA LYS A 218 21.92 -13.66 -8.23
C LYS A 218 22.04 -13.59 -6.69
N LEU A 219 21.05 -14.14 -5.99
CA LEU A 219 21.00 -14.09 -4.53
C LEU A 219 22.05 -15.03 -3.92
N LYS A 220 22.74 -14.56 -2.87
CA LYS A 220 23.73 -15.35 -2.11
C LYS A 220 23.14 -15.74 -0.76
N ASN A 221 23.58 -16.88 -0.23
CA ASN A 221 23.02 -17.53 0.97
C ASN A 221 23.36 -16.85 2.31
N ASP A 222 23.84 -15.61 2.27
CA ASP A 222 24.15 -14.84 3.47
C ASP A 222 22.85 -14.31 4.07
N SER A 223 22.65 -14.48 5.37
CA SER A 223 21.46 -14.03 6.08
C SER A 223 21.18 -12.55 5.82
N PHE A 224 20.05 -12.23 5.19
CA PHE A 224 19.66 -10.85 4.93
C PHE A 224 19.22 -10.18 6.24
N SER A 225 20.10 -9.37 6.83
CA SER A 225 19.74 -8.53 7.97
C SER A 225 18.99 -7.28 7.49
N CYS A 226 18.20 -6.69 8.39
CA CYS A 226 17.62 -5.35 8.20
C CYS A 226 18.69 -4.23 8.26
N GLU A 227 19.95 -4.58 8.53
CA GLU A 227 21.05 -3.67 8.83
C GLU A 227 22.33 -4.21 8.20
N SER A 228 22.70 -3.70 7.02
CA SER A 228 24.01 -3.94 6.43
C SER A 228 24.90 -2.71 6.62
N ASN A 229 25.89 -2.84 7.52
CA ASN A 229 27.09 -2.02 7.47
C ASN A 229 27.99 -2.62 6.39
N ALA A 230 28.30 -1.83 5.38
CA ALA A 230 29.10 -2.25 4.24
C ALA A 230 30.49 -2.76 4.67
N SER A 231 30.83 -4.00 4.30
CA SER A 231 32.23 -4.41 4.20
C SER A 231 32.48 -5.22 2.93
N THR A 232 33.36 -4.61 2.14
CA THR A 232 34.17 -5.06 1.00
C THR A 232 34.18 -6.55 0.65
N SER A 233 33.47 -6.88 -0.42
CA SER A 233 33.77 -7.94 -1.40
C SER A 233 33.44 -7.38 -2.81
N ASN A 234 33.85 -8.04 -3.89
CA ASN A 234 33.77 -7.54 -5.27
C ASN A 234 32.46 -6.80 -5.60
N ALA A 235 32.60 -5.51 -5.93
CA ALA A 235 31.53 -4.50 -5.78
C ALA A 235 30.29 -4.70 -6.67
N GLU A 236 30.41 -5.36 -7.83
CA GLU A 236 29.28 -5.52 -8.77
C GLU A 236 28.34 -6.67 -8.38
N ASP A 237 28.88 -7.82 -7.95
CA ASP A 237 28.09 -9.00 -7.58
C ASP A 237 27.57 -8.98 -6.13
N GLN A 238 28.13 -8.13 -5.26
CA GLN A 238 27.58 -7.89 -3.92
C GLN A 238 26.35 -6.96 -4.00
N ASN A 239 26.33 -6.06 -4.97
CA ASN A 239 25.28 -5.07 -5.14
C ASN A 239 23.93 -5.70 -5.51
N ASP A 240 23.90 -6.61 -6.49
CA ASP A 240 22.63 -7.24 -6.94
C ASP A 240 21.90 -7.98 -5.80
N ALA A 241 22.63 -8.77 -4.99
CA ALA A 241 22.02 -9.53 -3.89
C ALA A 241 21.42 -8.61 -2.82
N ASP A 242 22.14 -7.55 -2.43
CA ASP A 242 21.68 -6.57 -1.44
C ASP A 242 20.46 -5.77 -1.94
N VAL A 243 20.43 -5.47 -3.24
CA VAL A 243 19.35 -4.71 -3.88
C VAL A 243 18.06 -5.53 -4.01
N PHE A 244 18.14 -6.78 -4.50
CA PHE A 244 16.96 -7.58 -4.80
C PHE A 244 16.55 -8.54 -3.68
N GLY A 245 17.48 -9.00 -2.85
CA GLY A 245 17.25 -10.06 -1.87
C GLY A 245 16.11 -9.82 -0.89
N PRO A 246 16.08 -8.67 -0.17
CA PRO A 246 15.01 -8.39 0.79
C PRO A 246 13.61 -8.38 0.17
N ALA A 247 13.46 -7.81 -1.03
CA ALA A 247 12.19 -7.75 -1.73
C ALA A 247 11.78 -9.12 -2.31
N THR A 248 12.75 -9.91 -2.78
CA THR A 248 12.52 -11.26 -3.30
C THR A 248 12.06 -12.23 -2.21
N ILE A 249 12.67 -12.18 -1.02
CA ILE A 249 12.24 -12.98 0.14
C ILE A 249 10.82 -12.61 0.57
N ALA A 250 10.52 -11.31 0.66
CA ALA A 250 9.19 -10.84 1.00
C ALA A 250 8.15 -11.34 -0.02
N LEU A 251 8.48 -11.31 -1.30
CA LEU A 251 7.60 -11.76 -2.37
C LEU A 251 7.38 -13.28 -2.36
N ALA A 252 8.43 -14.06 -2.12
CA ALA A 252 8.33 -15.52 -2.00
C ALA A 252 7.41 -15.93 -0.84
N TYR A 253 7.48 -15.19 0.28
CA TYR A 253 6.53 -15.36 1.38
C TYR A 253 5.10 -15.05 0.95
N LEU A 254 4.85 -13.87 0.36
CA LEU A 254 3.52 -13.45 -0.09
C LEU A 254 2.90 -14.43 -1.11
N ARG A 255 3.73 -15.05 -1.97
CA ARG A 255 3.30 -16.08 -2.93
C ARG A 255 2.54 -17.23 -2.27
N SER A 256 3.01 -17.67 -1.09
CA SER A 256 2.45 -18.82 -0.34
C SER A 256 1.14 -18.52 0.38
N ILE A 257 0.79 -17.24 0.50
CA ILE A 257 -0.36 -16.80 1.28
C ILE A 257 -1.64 -17.03 0.47
N HIS A 258 -2.55 -17.81 1.06
CA HIS A 258 -3.91 -17.93 0.58
C HIS A 258 -4.73 -16.77 1.15
N PRO A 259 -5.47 -16.00 0.32
CA PRO A 259 -6.08 -14.75 0.77
C PRO A 259 -7.46 -14.96 1.44
N PRO A 260 -7.60 -14.75 2.76
CA PRO A 260 -8.76 -14.08 3.32
C PRO A 260 -8.57 -12.55 3.19
N ARG A 261 -9.68 -11.80 3.12
CA ARG A 261 -9.68 -10.34 2.90
C ARG A 261 -8.80 -9.55 3.89
N SER A 262 -8.62 -10.03 5.12
CA SER A 262 -7.79 -9.41 6.17
C SER A 262 -6.28 -9.43 5.89
N THR A 263 -5.84 -10.12 4.83
CA THR A 263 -4.43 -10.35 4.53
C THR A 263 -3.85 -9.36 3.53
N ILE A 264 -4.65 -8.54 2.86
CA ILE A 264 -4.11 -7.60 1.86
C ILE A 264 -3.08 -6.63 2.46
N LEU A 265 -3.25 -6.25 3.74
CA LEU A 265 -2.34 -5.36 4.46
C LEU A 265 -0.96 -5.99 4.72
N LEU A 266 -0.82 -7.32 4.66
CA LEU A 266 0.48 -8.00 4.73
C LEU A 266 1.34 -7.63 3.51
N ASN A 267 0.76 -7.32 2.35
CA ASN A 267 1.50 -6.99 1.13
C ASN A 267 2.38 -5.74 1.26
N TRP A 268 2.16 -4.92 2.29
CA TRP A 268 3.03 -3.79 2.59
C TRP A 268 4.43 -4.20 2.99
N VAL A 269 4.65 -5.43 3.47
CA VAL A 269 6.00 -5.94 3.70
C VAL A 269 6.86 -5.77 2.45
N PHE A 270 6.32 -6.10 1.27
CA PHE A 270 7.03 -5.95 0.02
C PHE A 270 7.29 -4.48 -0.31
N LEU A 271 6.28 -3.62 -0.17
CA LEU A 271 6.43 -2.19 -0.44
C LEU A 271 7.51 -1.52 0.42
N THR A 272 7.68 -1.95 1.67
CA THR A 272 8.76 -1.44 2.54
C THR A 272 10.17 -1.81 2.06
N LYS A 273 10.30 -2.78 1.15
CA LYS A 273 11.57 -3.20 0.56
C LYS A 273 11.90 -2.45 -0.72
N ILE A 274 10.97 -1.68 -1.29
CA ILE A 274 11.20 -0.90 -2.51
C ILE A 274 11.77 0.48 -2.14
N HIS A 275 13.09 0.58 -2.05
CA HIS A 275 13.81 1.79 -1.68
C HIS A 275 15.22 1.78 -2.30
N GLY A 276 15.95 2.89 -2.18
CA GLY A 276 17.33 3.00 -2.67
C GLY A 276 17.48 2.60 -4.14
N ASP A 277 18.44 1.74 -4.42
CA ASP A 277 18.78 1.32 -5.78
C ASP A 277 17.67 0.50 -6.45
N LEU A 278 16.91 -0.32 -5.72
CA LEU A 278 15.77 -1.04 -6.29
C LEU A 278 14.71 -0.07 -6.84
N LYS A 279 14.50 1.06 -6.13
CA LYS A 279 13.60 2.11 -6.61
C LYS A 279 14.17 2.77 -7.87
N ALA A 280 15.47 3.07 -7.91
CA ALA A 280 16.11 3.63 -9.10
C ALA A 280 15.97 2.70 -10.31
N LEU A 281 16.23 1.41 -10.13
CA LEU A 281 16.05 0.38 -11.16
C LEU A 281 14.61 0.32 -11.71
N LEU A 282 13.59 0.53 -10.86
CA LEU A 282 12.21 0.67 -11.34
C LEU A 282 11.99 1.91 -12.20
N TYR A 283 12.59 3.05 -11.85
CA TYR A 283 12.56 4.25 -12.69
C TYR A 283 13.31 4.04 -14.01
N ASP A 284 14.34 3.21 -14.03
CA ASP A 284 15.08 2.88 -15.26
C ASP A 284 14.45 1.74 -16.06
N ARG A 285 13.35 1.16 -15.56
CA ARG A 285 12.64 0.03 -16.17
C ARG A 285 13.55 -1.19 -16.35
N ASP A 286 14.45 -1.41 -15.38
CA ASP A 286 15.25 -2.62 -15.30
C ASP A 286 14.34 -3.86 -15.29
N GLU A 287 14.73 -4.87 -16.06
CA GLU A 287 13.91 -6.04 -16.37
C GLU A 287 13.58 -6.84 -15.10
N ARG A 288 14.56 -6.97 -14.21
CA ARG A 288 14.44 -7.72 -12.95
C ARG A 288 13.57 -6.96 -11.97
N ALA A 289 13.77 -5.64 -11.86
CA ALA A 289 12.94 -4.77 -11.03
C ALA A 289 11.48 -4.74 -11.52
N LEU A 290 11.27 -4.62 -12.83
CA LEU A 290 9.95 -4.70 -13.46
C LEU A 290 9.28 -6.04 -13.16
N TRP A 291 9.98 -7.15 -13.37
CA TRP A 291 9.42 -8.47 -13.09
C TRP A 291 9.03 -8.60 -11.61
N LEU A 292 9.87 -8.14 -10.68
CA LEU A 292 9.61 -8.24 -9.24
C LEU A 292 8.34 -7.45 -8.84
N LEU A 293 8.21 -6.21 -9.31
CA LEU A 293 7.02 -5.41 -9.05
C LEU A 293 5.79 -5.96 -9.78
N GLY A 294 5.96 -6.42 -11.03
CA GLY A 294 4.91 -7.04 -11.83
C GLY A 294 4.35 -8.29 -11.16
N TYR A 295 5.22 -9.16 -10.64
CA TYR A 295 4.81 -10.36 -9.93
C TYR A 295 4.02 -9.99 -8.66
N TRP A 296 4.48 -8.99 -7.89
CA TRP A 296 3.72 -8.47 -6.75
C TRP A 296 2.35 -7.92 -7.15
N LEU A 297 2.25 -7.16 -8.24
CA LEU A 297 0.97 -6.69 -8.78
C LEU A 297 0.08 -7.88 -9.16
N GLY A 298 0.64 -8.92 -9.79
CA GLY A 298 -0.06 -10.17 -10.07
C GLY A 298 -0.60 -10.86 -8.82
N LEU A 299 0.19 -10.93 -7.74
CA LEU A 299 -0.30 -11.43 -6.44
C LEU A 299 -1.42 -10.56 -5.87
N MET A 300 -1.32 -9.24 -6.03
CA MET A 300 -2.36 -8.29 -5.59
C MET A 300 -3.67 -8.45 -6.36
N CYS A 301 -3.64 -8.95 -7.61
CA CYS A 301 -4.85 -9.27 -8.39
C CYS A 301 -5.72 -10.35 -7.71
N ARG A 302 -5.16 -11.17 -6.80
CA ARG A 302 -5.90 -12.19 -6.04
C ARG A 302 -6.92 -11.60 -5.07
N TYR A 303 -6.83 -10.31 -4.73
CA TYR A 303 -7.72 -9.63 -3.79
C TYR A 303 -8.86 -8.92 -4.52
N GLU A 304 -9.94 -9.64 -4.82
CA GLU A 304 -11.08 -9.10 -5.54
C GLU A 304 -11.96 -8.13 -4.72
N GLY A 305 -12.48 -7.10 -5.40
CA GLY A 305 -13.39 -6.12 -4.82
C GLY A 305 -12.74 -5.17 -3.83
N ILE A 306 -11.42 -4.99 -3.88
CA ILE A 306 -10.72 -3.98 -3.08
C ILE A 306 -10.66 -2.67 -3.88
N TRP A 307 -11.61 -1.79 -3.60
CA TRP A 307 -11.88 -0.57 -4.37
C TRP A 307 -10.65 0.34 -4.58
N TRP A 308 -9.75 0.41 -3.60
CA TRP A 308 -8.61 1.33 -3.59
C TRP A 308 -7.37 0.79 -4.33
N CYS A 309 -7.29 -0.50 -4.65
CA CYS A 309 -6.12 -1.07 -5.34
C CYS A 309 -6.44 -1.75 -6.67
N GLU A 310 -7.64 -2.32 -6.81
CA GLU A 310 -7.99 -3.26 -7.90
C GLU A 310 -7.67 -2.71 -9.28
N ARG A 311 -8.04 -1.45 -9.56
CA ARG A 311 -7.80 -0.80 -10.85
C ARG A 311 -6.32 -0.64 -11.18
N ARG A 312 -5.57 0.02 -10.28
CA ARG A 312 -4.13 0.22 -10.44
C ARG A 312 -3.40 -1.10 -10.62
N VAL A 313 -3.72 -2.08 -9.77
CA VAL A 313 -3.09 -3.39 -9.77
C VAL A 313 -3.29 -4.07 -11.12
N ARG A 314 -4.52 -4.13 -11.64
CA ARG A 314 -4.78 -4.74 -12.95
C ARG A 314 -4.08 -4.01 -14.09
N ARG A 315 -4.22 -2.69 -14.16
CA ARG A 315 -3.62 -1.88 -15.23
C ARG A 315 -2.10 -1.98 -15.23
N ASP A 316 -1.47 -1.79 -14.08
CA ASP A 316 0.00 -1.78 -13.98
C ASP A 316 0.57 -3.21 -14.10
N TYR A 317 -0.14 -4.25 -13.65
CA TYR A 317 0.24 -5.64 -13.89
C TYR A 317 0.26 -5.97 -15.39
N GLU A 318 -0.82 -5.60 -16.10
CA GLU A 318 -0.90 -5.83 -17.55
C GLU A 318 0.17 -5.04 -18.29
N ALA A 319 0.42 -3.79 -17.89
CA ALA A 319 1.46 -2.97 -18.50
C ALA A 319 2.87 -3.58 -18.33
N VAL A 320 3.19 -4.08 -17.13
CA VAL A 320 4.47 -4.77 -16.90
C VAL A 320 4.57 -6.04 -17.73
N ARG A 321 3.52 -6.86 -17.81
CA ARG A 321 3.49 -8.06 -18.65
C ARG A 321 3.75 -7.73 -20.11
N MET A 322 3.01 -6.78 -20.67
CA MET A 322 3.21 -6.30 -22.04
C MET A 322 4.65 -5.87 -22.27
N ARG A 323 5.21 -5.06 -21.35
CA ARG A 323 6.57 -4.56 -21.48
C ARG A 323 7.63 -5.67 -21.44
N LEU A 324 7.48 -6.65 -20.56
CA LEU A 324 8.44 -7.77 -20.46
C LEU A 324 8.34 -8.70 -21.68
N HIS A 325 7.16 -8.91 -22.24
CA HIS A 325 6.97 -9.67 -23.49
C HIS A 325 7.63 -8.97 -24.68
N GLU A 326 7.55 -7.64 -24.78
CA GLU A 326 8.24 -6.85 -25.83
C GLU A 326 9.77 -7.00 -25.81
N LEU A 327 10.36 -7.38 -24.67
CA LEU A 327 11.81 -7.53 -24.53
C LEU A 327 12.31 -8.92 -24.98
N HIS A 328 11.42 -9.84 -25.32
CA HIS A 328 11.75 -11.19 -25.79
C HIS A 328 12.76 -11.92 -24.88
N LEU A 329 12.64 -11.73 -23.56
CA LEU A 329 13.63 -12.20 -22.57
C LEU A 329 13.83 -13.72 -22.62
N GLY A 330 12.76 -14.47 -22.88
CA GLY A 330 12.80 -15.93 -22.98
C GLY A 330 13.49 -16.48 -24.24
N GLU A 331 13.73 -15.64 -25.24
CA GLU A 331 14.40 -16.00 -26.50
C GLU A 331 15.93 -15.79 -26.43
N ARG A 332 16.44 -15.25 -25.32
CA ARG A 332 17.87 -15.05 -25.10
C ARG A 332 18.64 -16.37 -25.12
N ALA A 333 19.86 -16.33 -25.64
CA ALA A 333 20.70 -17.52 -25.73
C ALA A 333 21.16 -18.02 -24.35
N GLY A 334 21.32 -19.35 -24.24
CA GLY A 334 21.90 -19.99 -23.07
C GLY A 334 20.95 -20.11 -21.88
N VAL A 335 21.52 -20.20 -20.68
CA VAL A 335 20.78 -20.42 -19.44
C VAL A 335 19.90 -19.23 -19.05
N ASP A 336 20.25 -18.02 -19.47
CA ASP A 336 19.50 -16.81 -19.15
C ASP A 336 18.09 -16.84 -19.75
N GLY A 337 17.95 -17.17 -21.05
CA GLY A 337 16.63 -17.30 -21.68
C GLY A 337 15.79 -18.46 -21.16
N LEU A 338 16.41 -19.52 -20.61
CA LEU A 338 15.69 -20.57 -19.89
C LEU A 338 15.07 -20.04 -18.59
N TYR A 339 15.85 -19.31 -17.79
CA TYR A 339 15.35 -18.71 -16.55
C TYR A 339 14.24 -17.69 -16.80
N TRP A 340 14.40 -16.84 -17.81
CA TRP A 340 13.37 -15.89 -18.18
C TRP A 340 12.08 -16.57 -18.66
N ARG A 341 12.16 -17.72 -19.36
CA ARG A 341 10.95 -18.49 -19.71
C ARG A 341 10.20 -18.97 -18.46
N ASP A 342 10.92 -19.55 -17.50
CA ASP A 342 10.32 -20.02 -16.26
C ASP A 342 9.71 -18.86 -15.46
N MET A 343 10.45 -17.76 -15.31
CA MET A 343 9.99 -16.55 -14.61
C MET A 343 8.79 -15.90 -15.29
N MET A 344 8.79 -15.80 -16.62
CA MET A 344 7.65 -15.26 -17.36
C MET A 344 6.43 -16.18 -17.20
N GLN A 345 6.60 -17.50 -17.26
CA GLN A 345 5.51 -18.43 -16.97
C GLN A 345 4.97 -18.26 -15.54
N GLU A 346 5.84 -18.09 -14.54
CA GLU A 346 5.40 -17.83 -13.16
C GLU A 346 4.62 -16.51 -13.04
N LEU A 347 5.06 -15.45 -13.74
CA LEU A 347 4.39 -14.15 -13.76
C LEU A 347 2.97 -14.24 -14.32
N GLU A 348 2.76 -15.01 -15.38
CA GLU A 348 1.45 -15.26 -15.99
C GLU A 348 0.46 -15.94 -15.01
N HIS A 349 0.98 -16.80 -14.13
CA HIS A 349 0.16 -17.51 -13.14
C HIS A 349 0.03 -16.77 -11.81
N ALA A 350 0.71 -15.63 -11.62
CA ALA A 350 0.69 -14.90 -10.34
C ALA A 350 -0.73 -14.56 -9.84
N PRO A 351 -1.69 -14.13 -10.69
CA PRO A 351 -3.07 -13.85 -10.26
C PRO A 351 -3.87 -15.10 -9.86
N VAL A 352 -3.42 -16.28 -10.25
CA VAL A 352 -4.10 -17.55 -9.98
C VAL A 352 -3.44 -18.24 -8.79
N LEU A 353 -4.25 -18.77 -7.87
CA LEU A 353 -3.76 -19.70 -6.86
C LEU A 353 -3.54 -21.05 -7.52
N VAL A 354 -2.30 -21.35 -7.89
CA VAL A 354 -1.93 -22.72 -8.25
C VAL A 354 -1.85 -23.50 -6.93
N LEU A 355 -2.87 -24.33 -6.68
CA LEU A 355 -2.83 -25.32 -5.60
C LEU A 355 -1.78 -26.37 -6.01
N THR A 356 -0.54 -26.21 -5.54
CA THR A 356 0.50 -27.24 -5.62
C THR A 356 0.41 -28.18 -4.43
#